data_AF-A0A445K929-F1
#
_entry.id   AF-A0A445K929-F1
#
_cell.length_a   1.000
_cell.length_b   1.000
_cell.length_c   1.000
_cell.angle_alpha   90.00
_cell.angle_beta   90.00
_cell.angle_gamma   90.00
#
_symmetry.space_group_name_H-M   'P 1'
#
loop_
_entity.id
_entity.type
_entity.pdbx_description
1 polymer ?
#
loop_
_entity_poly.entity_id
_entity_poly.type
_entity_poly.pdbx_seq_one_letter_code
_entity_poly.pdbx_strand_id
1 'polypeptide(L)'
;MIKLAGPWYWHKPFIFPKPRMLAAASCFSTRVGTHKRNLPLRRGPRLLHASPLQTLHRRSHCPNQGPQPSPIPRRSRRRWRRVRPVSTITKRASTKSSDTAYTPNSAALVYNHFGLKIIANVLKLDEDHPDVHQLYPTIYRNVVEAIDAVDNGVNQYDLDVPPKYEINTILSSRIKRLNLSWMDSDQSSDRENEAFLHAIVLAGAEFLENVNYYAKSWLPARSTVMESLAARGSADSSGEIIL
;
A
#
# COMPACT_ATOMS: atom_id res chain seq x y z
N MET A 1 -22.26 41.39 34.81
CA MET A 1 -23.09 41.03 33.63
C MET A 1 -22.35 41.50 32.38
N ILE A 2 -21.68 40.58 31.69
CA ILE A 2 -20.93 40.85 30.46
C ILE A 2 -21.88 40.60 29.28
N LYS A 3 -22.05 41.61 28.42
CA LYS A 3 -22.85 41.55 27.18
C LYS A 3 -22.12 40.66 26.16
N LEU A 4 -22.80 39.61 25.67
CA LEU A 4 -22.35 38.79 24.55
C LEU A 4 -22.60 39.55 23.23
N ALA A 5 -21.55 39.67 22.42
CA ALA A 5 -21.62 40.17 21.05
C ALA A 5 -22.28 39.12 20.12
N GLY A 6 -23.04 39.63 19.16
CA GLY A 6 -23.94 38.88 18.28
C GLY A 6 -23.27 37.97 17.23
N PRO A 7 -24.10 37.29 16.42
CA PRO A 7 -23.67 36.19 15.56
C PRO A 7 -23.04 36.66 14.25
N TRP A 8 -22.02 35.92 13.82
CA TRP A 8 -21.37 36.07 12.52
C TRP A 8 -22.26 35.52 11.40
N TYR A 9 -22.56 36.37 10.42
CA TYR A 9 -23.17 36.02 9.14
C TYR A 9 -22.10 35.48 8.18
N TRP A 10 -22.38 34.36 7.52
CA TRP A 10 -21.71 33.96 6.27
C TRP A 10 -22.74 33.47 5.23
N HIS A 11 -22.37 33.65 3.97
CA HIS A 11 -23.22 33.83 2.80
C HIS A 11 -23.85 32.57 2.18
N LYS A 12 -25.02 32.79 1.56
CA LYS A 12 -25.78 32.11 0.47
C LYS A 12 -25.50 30.62 0.12
N PRO A 13 -26.56 29.78 -0.06
CA PRO A 13 -26.41 28.39 -0.47
C PRO A 13 -26.06 28.23 -1.96
N PHE A 14 -25.13 27.32 -2.24
CA PHE A 14 -24.85 26.81 -3.59
C PHE A 14 -26.02 25.94 -4.06
N ILE A 15 -26.63 26.27 -5.21
CA ILE A 15 -27.67 25.47 -5.85
C ILE A 15 -27.01 24.56 -6.89
N PHE A 16 -27.09 23.24 -6.71
CA PHE A 16 -26.76 22.28 -7.77
C PHE A 16 -27.94 22.12 -8.74
N PRO A 17 -27.72 22.09 -10.07
CA PRO A 17 -28.77 21.70 -11.00
C PRO A 17 -29.03 20.19 -10.92
N LYS A 18 -30.32 19.80 -10.89
CA LYS A 18 -30.76 18.40 -10.88
C LYS A 18 -30.29 17.66 -12.14
N PRO A 19 -29.83 16.40 -12.06
CA PRO A 19 -29.57 15.61 -13.26
C PRO A 19 -30.89 15.11 -13.87
N ARG A 20 -31.04 15.31 -15.18
CA ARG A 20 -32.05 14.63 -16.00
C ARG A 20 -31.68 13.15 -16.10
N MET A 21 -32.56 12.26 -15.67
CA MET A 21 -32.45 10.83 -15.95
C MET A 21 -32.53 10.58 -17.45
N LEU A 22 -31.48 10.00 -18.03
CA LEU A 22 -31.55 9.29 -19.29
C LEU A 22 -31.30 7.82 -18.97
N ALA A 23 -32.31 6.99 -19.20
CA ALA A 23 -32.18 5.55 -19.20
C ALA A 23 -31.29 5.15 -20.39
N ALA A 24 -30.15 4.52 -20.12
CA ALA A 24 -29.35 3.86 -21.14
C ALA A 24 -29.07 2.43 -20.67
N ALA A 25 -29.83 1.49 -21.24
CA ALA A 25 -29.44 0.10 -21.27
C ALA A 25 -28.17 -0.01 -22.12
N SER A 26 -27.09 -0.57 -21.57
CA SER A 26 -25.88 -0.85 -22.32
C SER A 26 -25.57 -2.34 -22.23
N CYS A 27 -25.81 -3.02 -23.35
CA CYS A 27 -25.29 -4.34 -23.66
C CYS A 27 -23.76 -4.37 -23.45
N PHE A 28 -23.26 -5.34 -22.69
CA PHE A 28 -21.84 -5.70 -22.70
C PHE A 28 -21.52 -6.37 -24.04
N SER A 29 -20.89 -5.64 -24.96
CA SER A 29 -20.29 -6.20 -26.18
C SER A 29 -18.77 -6.27 -25.97
N THR A 30 -18.25 -7.48 -25.83
CA THR A 30 -16.82 -7.77 -25.86
C THR A 30 -16.32 -7.64 -27.30
N ARG A 31 -15.84 -6.45 -27.68
CA ARG A 31 -15.12 -6.28 -28.95
C ARG A 31 -13.61 -6.27 -28.67
N VAL A 32 -12.96 -7.38 -29.00
CA VAL A 32 -11.50 -7.52 -29.04
C VAL A 32 -10.97 -6.61 -30.15
N GLY A 33 -10.33 -5.50 -29.76
CA GLY A 33 -9.70 -4.56 -30.69
C GLY A 33 -8.23 -4.88 -30.90
N THR A 34 -7.90 -5.50 -32.02
CA THR A 34 -6.54 -5.48 -32.59
C THR A 34 -6.37 -4.16 -33.34
N HIS A 35 -5.35 -3.34 -33.03
CA HIS A 35 -4.70 -2.51 -34.06
C HIS A 35 -3.36 -1.87 -33.65
N LYS A 36 -2.33 -2.32 -34.38
CA LYS A 36 -1.21 -1.62 -35.03
C LYS A 36 -0.48 -0.45 -34.32
N ARG A 37 0.83 -0.70 -34.16
CA ARG A 37 1.92 0.27 -33.96
C ARG A 37 1.96 1.28 -35.10
N ASN A 38 2.26 2.55 -34.78
CA ASN A 38 2.96 3.49 -35.66
C ASN A 38 3.64 4.58 -34.82
N LEU A 39 4.98 4.60 -34.85
CA LEU A 39 5.83 5.75 -34.54
C LEU A 39 5.81 6.71 -35.74
N PRO A 40 6.06 8.01 -35.54
CA PRO A 40 7.37 8.50 -35.99
C PRO A 40 8.03 9.57 -35.12
N LEU A 41 9.36 9.57 -35.26
CA LEU A 41 10.34 10.57 -34.84
C LEU A 41 10.00 11.99 -35.28
N ARG A 42 10.25 12.98 -34.40
CA ARG A 42 10.69 14.32 -34.82
C ARG A 42 11.71 14.88 -33.82
N ARG A 43 12.95 15.02 -34.30
CA ARG A 43 14.04 15.80 -33.71
C ARG A 43 13.86 17.26 -34.11
N GLY A 44 13.94 18.19 -33.15
CA GLY A 44 14.12 19.62 -33.38
C GLY A 44 15.48 20.08 -32.82
N PRO A 45 16.20 20.99 -33.48
CA PRO A 45 17.58 21.35 -33.12
C PRO A 45 17.66 22.39 -31.99
N ARG A 46 18.75 22.27 -31.21
CA ARG A 46 19.27 23.28 -30.27
C ARG A 46 19.85 24.45 -31.06
N LEU A 47 19.63 25.68 -30.56
CA LEU A 47 20.50 26.82 -30.82
C LEU A 47 20.90 27.49 -29.50
N LEU A 48 22.13 28.01 -29.53
CA LEU A 48 22.99 28.40 -28.42
C LEU A 48 22.80 29.87 -27.99
N HIS A 49 23.13 30.11 -26.71
CA HIS A 49 23.72 31.31 -26.09
C HIS A 49 23.22 32.73 -26.42
N ALA A 50 22.82 33.46 -25.37
CA ALA A 50 23.50 34.69 -24.93
C ALA A 50 23.03 35.11 -23.51
N SER A 51 23.96 35.54 -22.67
CA SER A 51 23.78 36.30 -21.42
C SER A 51 24.73 37.51 -21.49
N PRO A 52 24.77 38.45 -20.53
CA PRO A 52 23.74 39.00 -19.63
C PRO A 52 23.65 40.54 -19.74
N LEU A 53 22.55 41.14 -19.29
CA LEU A 53 22.52 42.58 -18.97
C LEU A 53 22.46 42.78 -17.46
N GLN A 54 23.49 43.48 -16.99
CA GLN A 54 23.70 43.90 -15.61
C GLN A 54 22.68 44.99 -15.24
N THR A 55 22.24 45.00 -13.98
CA THR A 55 21.71 46.22 -13.37
C THR A 55 22.28 46.36 -11.96
N LEU A 56 22.93 47.51 -11.75
CA LEU A 56 23.60 47.91 -10.53
C LEU A 56 22.60 48.27 -9.43
N HIS A 57 22.94 47.80 -8.22
CA HIS A 57 22.92 48.51 -6.93
C HIS A 57 21.70 49.37 -6.55
N ARG A 58 21.03 48.96 -5.47
CA ARG A 58 20.99 49.80 -4.26
C ARG A 58 20.78 48.95 -3.00
N ARG A 59 21.79 48.99 -2.12
CA ARG A 59 21.69 48.56 -0.72
C ARG A 59 20.86 49.59 0.05
N SER A 60 19.95 49.12 0.88
CA SER A 60 19.42 49.87 2.02
C SER A 60 19.56 48.99 3.26
N HIS A 61 20.58 49.29 4.06
CA HIS A 61 20.73 48.81 5.43
C HIS A 61 19.71 49.52 6.32
N CYS A 62 19.00 48.75 7.15
CA CYS A 62 18.49 49.23 8.43
C CYS A 62 18.91 48.22 9.53
N PRO A 63 19.41 48.69 10.67
CA PRO A 63 19.96 47.84 11.72
C PRO A 63 18.86 47.45 12.73
N ASN A 64 18.85 46.20 13.17
CA ASN A 64 18.34 45.90 14.51
C ASN A 64 18.98 44.62 15.03
N GLN A 65 20.10 44.79 15.74
CA GLN A 65 20.72 43.73 16.53
C GLN A 65 20.00 43.66 17.87
N GLY A 66 19.10 42.69 18.02
CA GLY A 66 18.64 42.26 19.34
C GLY A 66 19.74 41.46 20.05
N PRO A 67 19.82 41.51 21.39
CA PRO A 67 20.90 40.87 22.14
C PRO A 67 20.86 39.33 22.00
N GLN A 68 22.02 38.76 21.67
CA GLN A 68 22.27 37.32 21.62
C GLN A 68 22.23 36.71 23.03
N PRO A 69 21.54 35.58 23.27
CA PRO A 69 21.54 34.93 24.56
C PRO A 69 22.91 34.27 24.84
N SER A 70 23.42 34.51 26.05
CA SER A 70 24.68 33.97 26.57
C SER A 70 24.70 32.43 26.63
N PRO A 71 25.86 31.78 26.41
CA PRO A 71 25.97 30.33 26.39
C PRO A 71 25.77 29.69 27.77
N ILE A 72 24.84 28.73 27.83
CA ILE A 72 24.56 27.92 29.02
C ILE A 72 25.73 26.94 29.27
N PRO A 73 26.24 26.81 30.50
CA PRO A 73 27.37 25.93 30.80
C PRO A 73 27.02 24.43 30.64
N ARG A 74 27.88 23.70 29.92
CA ARG A 74 27.80 22.25 29.71
C ARG A 74 27.94 21.50 31.04
N ARG A 75 26.86 20.87 31.50
CA ARG A 75 26.90 19.95 32.66
C ARG A 75 27.55 18.62 32.26
N SER A 76 28.56 18.23 33.03
CA SER A 76 29.37 17.03 32.84
C SER A 76 28.60 15.71 32.93
N ARG A 77 29.02 14.76 32.09
CA ARG A 77 28.55 13.36 31.92
C ARG A 77 28.19 12.62 33.22
N ARG A 78 27.06 11.90 33.20
CA ARG A 78 26.92 10.59 33.87
C ARG A 78 26.50 9.56 32.84
N ARG A 79 27.47 8.75 32.41
CA ARG A 79 27.32 7.61 31.51
C ARG A 79 26.81 6.42 32.33
N TRP A 80 25.53 6.11 32.25
CA TRP A 80 25.01 4.83 32.76
C TRP A 80 25.47 3.72 31.81
N ARG A 81 26.42 2.88 32.25
CA ARG A 81 26.72 1.59 31.60
C ARG A 81 25.52 0.68 31.86
N ARG A 82 24.72 0.38 30.83
CA ARG A 82 23.85 -0.81 30.86
C ARG A 82 24.73 -2.03 30.62
N VAL A 83 24.85 -2.84 31.67
CA VAL A 83 25.38 -4.21 31.62
C VAL A 83 24.44 -5.05 30.76
N ARG A 84 24.98 -5.80 29.79
CA ARG A 84 24.20 -6.77 29.00
C ARG A 84 24.03 -8.05 29.83
N PRO A 85 22.83 -8.63 29.94
CA PRO A 85 22.72 -10.01 30.38
C PRO A 85 23.09 -10.93 29.21
N VAL A 86 23.96 -11.89 29.51
CA VAL A 86 24.29 -13.03 28.64
C VAL A 86 23.27 -14.12 28.97
N SER A 87 22.32 -14.34 28.07
CA SER A 87 21.65 -15.63 27.94
C SER A 87 21.19 -15.83 26.50
N THR A 88 21.86 -16.80 25.90
CA THR A 88 21.35 -17.70 24.86
C THR A 88 21.09 -17.10 23.47
N ILE A 89 22.13 -17.26 22.65
CA ILE A 89 22.10 -17.42 21.20
C ILE A 89 20.90 -18.29 20.81
N THR A 90 19.85 -17.68 20.27
CA THR A 90 18.96 -18.31 19.31
C THR A 90 19.11 -17.54 18.01
N LYS A 91 19.27 -18.32 16.94
CA LYS A 91 19.76 -17.92 15.63
C LYS A 91 19.05 -16.66 15.11
N ARG A 92 19.86 -15.64 14.77
CA ARG A 92 19.51 -14.69 13.71
C ARG A 92 19.32 -15.49 12.42
N ALA A 93 18.11 -15.96 12.17
CA ALA A 93 17.66 -16.19 10.80
C ALA A 93 17.24 -14.82 10.26
N SER A 94 18.17 -14.19 9.56
CA SER A 94 17.95 -12.98 8.79
C SER A 94 16.97 -13.31 7.65
N THR A 95 15.66 -13.14 7.87
CA THR A 95 14.75 -12.82 6.77
C THR A 95 14.84 -11.33 6.54
N LYS A 96 15.62 -10.93 5.52
CA LYS A 96 15.45 -9.61 4.91
C LYS A 96 14.09 -9.62 4.22
N SER A 97 13.05 -9.23 4.94
CA SER A 97 11.71 -8.98 4.41
C SER A 97 11.14 -7.82 5.23
N SER A 98 11.67 -6.62 5.07
CA SER A 98 11.08 -5.69 4.11
C SER A 98 12.01 -4.48 3.96
N ASP A 99 12.56 -4.25 2.76
CA ASP A 99 13.01 -2.92 2.35
C ASP A 99 11.76 -2.10 1.91
N THR A 100 10.68 -2.13 2.70
CA THR A 100 9.54 -1.24 2.46
C THR A 100 9.90 0.13 2.99
N ALA A 101 9.71 1.17 2.18
CA ALA A 101 10.02 2.56 2.54
C ALA A 101 9.13 3.14 3.66
N TYR A 102 8.27 2.32 4.26
CA TYR A 102 7.25 2.72 5.22
C TYR A 102 7.08 1.68 6.34
N THR A 103 6.43 2.10 7.43
CA THR A 103 6.19 1.26 8.62
C THR A 103 4.99 0.35 8.36
N PRO A 104 5.09 -0.97 8.62
CA PRO A 104 3.98 -1.88 8.41
C PRO A 104 2.82 -1.60 9.37
N ASN A 105 1.60 -1.78 8.88
CA ASN A 105 0.38 -1.65 9.65
C ASN A 105 0.16 -2.85 10.59
N SER A 106 -0.88 -2.75 11.42
CA SER A 106 -1.20 -3.77 12.42
C SER A 106 -1.46 -5.15 11.80
N ALA A 107 -2.13 -5.21 10.64
CA ALA A 107 -2.42 -6.46 9.94
C ALA A 107 -1.14 -7.15 9.44
N ALA A 108 -0.22 -6.39 8.85
CA ALA A 108 1.08 -6.89 8.40
C ALA A 108 1.95 -7.38 9.56
N LEU A 109 1.91 -6.70 10.72
CA LEU A 109 2.61 -7.14 11.93
C LEU A 109 2.03 -8.44 12.51
N VAL A 110 0.70 -8.56 12.56
CA VAL A 110 0.01 -9.79 12.98
C VAL A 110 0.39 -10.94 12.06
N TYR A 111 0.37 -10.72 10.74
CA TYR A 111 0.79 -11.74 9.79
C TYR A 111 2.27 -12.10 9.94
N ASN A 112 3.15 -11.12 10.15
CA ASN A 112 4.56 -11.39 10.32
C ASN A 112 4.87 -12.26 11.56
N HIS A 113 4.05 -12.16 12.60
CA HIS A 113 4.22 -12.95 13.82
C HIS A 113 3.49 -14.30 13.77
N PHE A 114 2.27 -14.35 13.21
CA PHE A 114 1.40 -15.53 13.27
C PHE A 114 1.18 -16.21 11.92
N GLY A 115 1.67 -15.67 10.82
CA GLY A 115 1.31 -16.13 9.47
C GLY A 115 1.68 -17.59 9.19
N LEU A 116 2.85 -18.06 9.66
CA LEU A 116 3.23 -19.48 9.57
C LEU A 116 2.22 -20.37 10.28
N LYS A 117 1.93 -20.06 11.54
CA LYS A 117 0.92 -20.75 12.36
C LYS A 117 -0.47 -20.72 11.73
N ILE A 118 -0.88 -19.58 11.14
CA ILE A 118 -2.18 -19.45 10.48
C ILE A 118 -2.24 -20.40 9.27
N ILE A 119 -1.23 -20.36 8.39
CA ILE A 119 -1.18 -21.20 7.19
C ILE A 119 -1.13 -22.69 7.57
N ALA A 120 -0.28 -23.08 8.51
CA ALA A 120 -0.19 -24.45 9.02
C ALA A 120 -1.55 -24.95 9.53
N ASN A 121 -2.26 -24.13 10.31
CA ASN A 121 -3.60 -24.47 10.83
C ASN A 121 -4.67 -24.59 9.74
N VAL A 122 -4.59 -23.78 8.68
CA VAL A 122 -5.51 -23.87 7.53
C VAL A 122 -5.26 -25.16 6.74
N LEU A 123 -4.00 -25.53 6.54
CA LEU A 123 -3.62 -26.70 5.75
C LEU A 123 -3.61 -28.01 6.55
N LYS A 124 -3.71 -27.95 7.88
CA LYS A 124 -3.55 -29.09 8.79
C LYS A 124 -2.16 -29.74 8.63
N LEU A 125 -1.14 -28.90 8.51
CA LEU A 125 0.27 -29.28 8.41
C LEU A 125 1.05 -28.73 9.61
N ASP A 126 2.28 -29.21 9.77
CA ASP A 126 3.23 -28.65 10.75
C ASP A 126 3.74 -27.27 10.31
N GLU A 127 4.12 -26.41 11.25
CA GLU A 127 4.69 -25.09 10.95
C GLU A 127 6.01 -25.18 10.17
N ASP A 128 6.79 -26.25 10.37
CA ASP A 128 8.07 -26.49 9.68
C ASP A 128 7.89 -27.17 8.31
N HIS A 129 6.65 -27.42 7.87
CA HIS A 129 6.40 -28.07 6.57
C HIS A 129 6.89 -27.18 5.40
N PRO A 130 7.59 -27.73 4.39
CA PRO A 130 8.16 -26.95 3.28
C PRO A 130 7.10 -26.13 2.51
N ASP A 131 5.90 -26.69 2.32
CA ASP A 131 4.80 -25.97 1.68
C ASP A 131 4.32 -24.76 2.49
N VAL A 132 4.30 -24.86 3.83
CA VAL A 132 3.94 -23.74 4.70
C VAL A 132 4.98 -22.62 4.58
N HIS A 133 6.26 -22.97 4.61
CA HIS A 133 7.35 -22.03 4.38
C HIS A 133 7.34 -21.41 2.99
N GLN A 134 6.92 -22.15 1.96
CA GLN A 134 6.79 -21.63 0.60
C GLN A 134 5.59 -20.69 0.45
N LEU A 135 4.49 -20.98 1.14
CA LEU A 135 3.27 -20.17 1.09
C LEU A 135 3.38 -18.89 1.91
N TYR A 136 4.10 -18.90 3.04
CA TYR A 136 4.24 -17.73 3.91
C TYR A 136 4.68 -16.43 3.20
N PRO A 137 5.80 -16.40 2.45
CA PRO A 137 6.19 -15.20 1.69
C PRO A 137 5.28 -14.95 0.48
N THR A 138 4.68 -16.01 -0.08
CA THR A 138 3.78 -15.90 -1.24
C THR A 138 2.49 -15.19 -0.86
N ILE A 139 1.86 -15.54 0.26
CA ILE A 139 0.65 -14.91 0.75
C ILE A 139 0.92 -13.50 1.23
N TYR A 140 2.08 -13.25 1.86
CA TYR A 140 2.47 -11.88 2.22
C TYR A 140 2.48 -10.98 0.99
N ARG A 141 3.24 -11.37 -0.04
CA ARG A 141 3.40 -10.60 -1.27
C ARG A 141 2.07 -10.36 -2.02
N ASN A 142 1.23 -11.38 -2.11
CA ASN A 142 0.03 -11.29 -2.96
C ASN A 142 -1.20 -10.72 -2.25
N VAL A 143 -1.22 -10.71 -0.91
CA VAL A 143 -2.38 -10.27 -0.13
C VAL A 143 -2.01 -9.18 0.87
N VAL A 144 -1.09 -9.49 1.78
CA VAL A 144 -0.81 -8.64 2.95
C VAL A 144 -0.13 -7.33 2.54
N GLU A 145 0.84 -7.40 1.64
CA GLU A 145 1.59 -6.24 1.13
C GLU A 145 0.66 -5.21 0.48
N ALA A 146 -0.30 -5.66 -0.33
CA ALA A 146 -1.27 -4.78 -0.97
C ALA A 146 -2.19 -4.08 0.05
N ILE A 147 -2.64 -4.80 1.08
CA ILE A 147 -3.47 -4.23 2.15
C ILE A 147 -2.67 -3.19 2.95
N ASP A 148 -1.44 -3.53 3.32
CA ASP A 148 -0.53 -2.68 4.08
C ASP A 148 -0.17 -1.39 3.32
N ALA A 149 0.13 -1.51 2.03
CA ALA A 149 0.41 -0.35 1.17
C ALA A 149 -0.80 0.58 1.04
N VAL A 150 -2.00 0.03 0.80
CA VAL A 150 -3.23 0.82 0.66
C VAL A 150 -3.57 1.55 1.96
N ASP A 151 -3.42 0.89 3.10
CA ASP A 151 -3.68 1.48 4.42
C ASP A 151 -2.70 2.63 4.74
N ASN A 152 -1.46 2.50 4.30
CA ASN A 152 -0.44 3.55 4.43
C ASN A 152 -0.51 4.64 3.32
N GLY A 153 -1.46 4.55 2.38
CA GLY A 153 -1.59 5.50 1.28
C GLY A 153 -0.44 5.46 0.27
N VAL A 154 0.24 4.31 0.16
CA VAL A 154 1.35 4.10 -0.76
C VAL A 154 0.82 3.80 -2.15
N ASN A 155 1.28 4.56 -3.15
CA ASN A 155 0.92 4.31 -4.54
C ASN A 155 1.63 3.06 -5.07
N GLN A 156 0.98 2.32 -5.95
CA GLN A 156 1.54 1.12 -6.59
C GLN A 156 2.77 1.40 -7.46
N TYR A 157 2.94 2.65 -7.88
CA TYR A 157 4.03 3.14 -8.73
C TYR A 157 4.30 4.61 -8.38
N ASP A 158 5.53 5.06 -8.60
CA ASP A 158 5.89 6.46 -8.44
C ASP A 158 5.10 7.31 -9.45
N LEU A 159 4.43 8.36 -8.96
CA LEU A 159 3.52 9.18 -9.76
C LEU A 159 4.14 10.54 -10.08
N ASP A 160 4.49 10.75 -11.36
CA ASP A 160 4.70 12.09 -11.93
C ASP A 160 3.38 12.70 -12.48
N VAL A 161 2.37 11.85 -12.68
CA VAL A 161 1.04 12.22 -13.19
C VAL A 161 -0.08 11.47 -12.45
N PRO A 162 -1.31 12.02 -12.39
CA PRO A 162 -2.44 11.35 -11.74
C PRO A 162 -2.82 10.01 -12.41
N PRO A 163 -3.39 9.05 -11.67
CA PRO A 163 -3.83 7.78 -12.23
C PRO A 163 -4.95 8.00 -13.26
N LYS A 164 -4.95 7.17 -14.31
CA LYS A 164 -5.98 7.23 -15.38
C LYS A 164 -7.35 6.75 -14.92
N TYR A 165 -7.39 5.91 -13.89
CA TYR A 165 -8.61 5.37 -13.29
C TYR A 165 -8.36 4.99 -11.83
N GLU A 166 -9.43 4.89 -11.06
CA GLU A 166 -9.40 4.45 -9.66
C GLU A 166 -9.95 3.03 -9.54
N ILE A 167 -9.34 2.23 -8.67
CA ILE A 167 -9.79 0.86 -8.39
C ILE A 167 -10.58 0.86 -7.08
N ASN A 168 -11.90 0.72 -7.18
CA ASN A 168 -12.82 0.71 -6.03
C ASN A 168 -13.36 -0.70 -5.68
N THR A 169 -12.72 -1.74 -6.22
CA THR A 169 -13.13 -3.15 -6.08
C THR A 169 -12.27 -3.93 -5.08
N ILE A 170 -11.17 -3.35 -4.59
CA ILE A 170 -10.26 -4.00 -3.63
C ILE A 170 -10.92 -4.25 -2.27
N LEU A 171 -10.30 -5.13 -1.47
CA LEU A 171 -10.78 -5.49 -0.14
C LEU A 171 -11.06 -4.26 0.74
N SER A 172 -10.14 -3.29 0.79
CA SER A 172 -10.33 -2.05 1.58
C SER A 172 -11.57 -1.27 1.15
N SER A 173 -11.83 -1.17 -0.15
CA SER A 173 -13.04 -0.51 -0.68
C SER A 173 -14.31 -1.28 -0.35
N ARG A 174 -14.26 -2.62 -0.36
CA ARG A 174 -15.40 -3.48 0.02
C ARG A 174 -15.71 -3.35 1.51
N ILE A 175 -14.70 -3.40 2.37
CA ILE A 175 -14.83 -3.19 3.81
C ILE A 175 -15.38 -1.79 4.11
N LYS A 176 -14.85 -0.75 3.46
CA LYS A 176 -15.32 0.63 3.62
C LYS A 176 -16.82 0.80 3.34
N ARG A 177 -17.40 0.01 2.42
CA ARG A 177 -18.84 0.03 2.12
C ARG A 177 -19.72 -0.58 3.21
N LEU A 178 -19.14 -1.33 4.15
CA LEU A 178 -19.87 -1.86 5.28
C LEU A 178 -20.04 -0.84 6.41
N ASN A 179 -19.28 0.28 6.38
CA ASN A 179 -19.46 1.36 7.35
C ASN A 179 -20.85 1.98 7.23
N LEU A 180 -21.39 2.44 8.36
CA LEU A 180 -22.66 3.14 8.39
C LEU A 180 -22.62 4.38 7.52
N SER A 181 -23.71 4.59 6.78
CA SER A 181 -23.95 5.81 6.05
C SER A 181 -24.31 6.92 7.02
N TRP A 182 -23.89 8.14 6.75
CA TRP A 182 -24.33 9.33 7.48
C TRP A 182 -25.86 9.56 7.40
N MET A 183 -26.54 8.88 6.47
CA MET A 183 -27.99 8.88 6.31
C MET A 183 -28.71 7.82 7.14
N ASP A 184 -27.98 6.88 7.75
CA ASP A 184 -28.61 5.82 8.53
C ASP A 184 -29.18 6.42 9.82
N SER A 185 -30.46 6.12 10.09
CA SER A 185 -31.16 6.63 11.27
C SER A 185 -30.63 6.05 12.58
N ASP A 186 -29.99 4.88 12.51
CA ASP A 186 -29.37 4.20 13.63
C ASP A 186 -27.84 4.26 13.49
N GLN A 187 -27.23 5.12 14.32
CA GLN A 187 -25.77 5.29 14.46
C GLN A 187 -25.29 4.72 15.80
N SER A 188 -25.98 3.71 16.34
CA SER A 188 -25.62 3.09 17.61
C SER A 188 -24.33 2.27 17.51
N SER A 189 -23.64 2.12 18.64
CA SER A 189 -22.47 1.25 18.75
C SER A 189 -22.77 -0.20 18.40
N ASP A 190 -23.99 -0.67 18.70
CA ASP A 190 -24.41 -2.02 18.40
C ASP A 190 -24.48 -2.24 16.89
N ARG A 191 -25.03 -1.26 16.16
CA ARG A 191 -25.10 -1.29 14.70
C ARG A 191 -23.73 -1.19 14.04
N GLU A 192 -22.84 -0.36 14.57
CA GLU A 192 -21.43 -0.31 14.14
C GLU A 192 -20.72 -1.66 14.37
N ASN A 193 -20.95 -2.30 15.51
CA ASN A 193 -20.35 -3.59 15.84
C ASN A 193 -20.85 -4.71 14.91
N GLU A 194 -22.14 -4.72 14.55
CA GLU A 194 -22.67 -5.64 13.53
C GLU A 194 -21.98 -5.47 12.17
N ALA A 195 -21.82 -4.22 11.72
CA ALA A 195 -21.10 -3.90 10.49
C ALA A 195 -19.63 -4.35 10.56
N PHE A 196 -18.98 -4.15 11.71
CA PHE A 196 -17.61 -4.60 11.95
C PHE A 196 -17.48 -6.12 11.88
N LEU A 197 -18.42 -6.88 12.46
CA LEU A 197 -18.44 -8.35 12.37
C LEU A 197 -18.58 -8.82 10.92
N HIS A 198 -19.42 -8.15 10.12
CA HIS A 198 -19.52 -8.43 8.68
C HIS A 198 -18.18 -8.16 7.96
N ALA A 199 -17.47 -7.09 8.32
CA ALA A 199 -16.17 -6.79 7.76
C ALA A 199 -15.12 -7.85 8.12
N ILE A 200 -15.13 -8.37 9.37
CA ILE A 200 -14.26 -9.47 9.80
C ILE A 200 -14.50 -10.71 8.95
N VAL A 201 -15.76 -11.12 8.77
CA VAL A 201 -16.12 -12.30 7.96
C VAL A 201 -15.65 -12.13 6.52
N LEU A 202 -15.88 -10.96 5.93
CA LEU A 202 -15.46 -10.62 4.57
C LEU A 202 -13.95 -10.71 4.40
N ALA A 203 -13.18 -10.09 5.30
CA ALA A 203 -11.71 -10.09 5.25
C ALA A 203 -11.14 -11.49 5.49
N GLY A 204 -11.71 -12.23 6.44
CA GLY A 204 -11.32 -13.60 6.75
C GLY A 204 -11.56 -14.55 5.57
N ALA A 205 -12.72 -14.44 4.91
CA ALA A 205 -13.03 -15.23 3.72
C ALA A 205 -12.04 -14.95 2.57
N GLU A 206 -11.79 -13.67 2.27
CA GLU A 206 -10.83 -13.28 1.23
C GLU A 206 -9.44 -13.87 1.50
N PHE A 207 -8.96 -13.77 2.75
CA PHE A 207 -7.66 -14.32 3.12
C PHE A 207 -7.61 -15.85 2.97
N LEU A 208 -8.64 -16.56 3.45
CA LEU A 208 -8.72 -18.02 3.37
C LEU A 208 -8.83 -18.51 1.92
N GLU A 209 -9.59 -17.82 1.07
CA GLU A 209 -9.69 -18.12 -0.36
C GLU A 209 -8.32 -18.02 -1.03
N ASN A 210 -7.56 -16.97 -0.75
CA ASN A 210 -6.20 -16.82 -1.25
C ASN A 210 -5.27 -17.95 -0.77
N VAL A 211 -5.25 -18.25 0.54
CA VAL A 211 -4.44 -19.37 1.07
C VAL A 211 -4.81 -20.69 0.39
N ASN A 212 -6.10 -20.97 0.26
CA ASN A 212 -6.58 -22.19 -0.40
C ASN A 212 -6.20 -22.24 -1.88
N TYR A 213 -6.33 -21.13 -2.61
CA TYR A 213 -5.94 -21.05 -4.01
C TYR A 213 -4.44 -21.39 -4.19
N TYR A 214 -3.58 -20.75 -3.40
CA TYR A 214 -2.15 -21.00 -3.52
C TYR A 214 -1.77 -22.42 -3.11
N ALA A 215 -2.42 -22.96 -2.08
CA ALA A 215 -2.13 -24.32 -1.62
C ALA A 215 -2.64 -25.41 -2.59
N LYS A 216 -3.86 -25.26 -3.12
CA LYS A 216 -4.54 -26.32 -3.89
C LYS A 216 -4.33 -26.22 -5.40
N SER A 217 -3.97 -25.05 -5.90
CA SER A 217 -3.79 -24.82 -7.34
C SER A 217 -2.36 -24.44 -7.67
N TRP A 218 -1.80 -23.43 -7.00
CA TRP A 218 -0.47 -22.92 -7.35
C TRP A 218 0.66 -23.87 -6.95
N LEU A 219 0.65 -24.45 -5.74
CA LEU A 219 1.69 -25.38 -5.29
C LEU A 219 1.81 -26.62 -6.21
N PRO A 220 0.71 -27.35 -6.52
CA PRO A 220 0.78 -28.48 -7.45
C PRO A 220 1.28 -28.09 -8.83
N ALA A 221 0.76 -26.99 -9.39
CA ALA A 221 1.19 -26.49 -10.70
C ALA A 221 2.69 -26.14 -10.71
N ARG A 222 3.18 -25.54 -9.62
CA ARG A 222 4.61 -25.26 -9.44
C ARG A 222 5.43 -26.54 -9.42
N SER A 223 4.98 -27.61 -8.76
CA SER A 223 5.69 -28.91 -8.77
C SER A 223 5.81 -29.45 -10.19
N THR A 224 4.70 -29.46 -10.94
CA THR A 224 4.69 -29.93 -12.34
C THR A 224 5.65 -29.14 -13.21
N VAL A 225 5.63 -27.80 -13.13
CA VAL A 225 6.56 -26.96 -13.91
C VAL A 225 8.02 -27.20 -13.51
N MET A 226 8.30 -27.42 -12.22
CA MET A 226 9.65 -27.72 -11.74
C MET A 226 10.15 -29.08 -12.25
N GLU A 227 9.28 -30.08 -12.30
CA GLU A 227 9.58 -31.41 -12.86
C GLU A 227 9.86 -31.31 -14.36
N SER A 228 9.01 -30.62 -15.12
CA SER A 228 9.21 -30.37 -16.56
C SER A 228 10.52 -29.60 -16.82
N LEU A 229 10.83 -28.60 -16.00
CA LEU A 229 12.09 -27.86 -16.09
C LEU A 229 13.29 -28.76 -15.83
N ALA A 230 13.21 -29.70 -14.89
CA ALA A 230 14.28 -30.65 -14.61
C ALA A 230 14.44 -31.67 -15.74
N ALA A 231 13.34 -32.10 -16.36
CA ALA A 231 13.32 -33.06 -17.44
C ALA A 231 13.59 -32.46 -18.83
N ARG A 232 13.64 -31.13 -19.00
CA ARG A 232 13.71 -30.47 -20.32
C ARG A 232 14.80 -30.99 -21.27
N GLY A 233 15.95 -31.42 -20.72
CA GLY A 233 17.05 -31.98 -21.52
C GLY A 233 16.72 -33.31 -22.21
N SER A 234 15.72 -34.06 -21.73
CA SER A 234 15.24 -35.28 -22.39
C SER A 234 14.28 -34.98 -23.54
N ALA A 235 13.57 -33.85 -23.48
CA ALA A 235 12.68 -33.40 -24.54
C ALA A 235 13.47 -32.71 -25.67
N ASP A 236 14.44 -31.87 -25.31
CA ASP A 236 15.30 -31.16 -26.24
C ASP A 236 16.70 -30.95 -25.64
N SER A 237 17.74 -31.30 -26.40
CA SER A 237 19.12 -31.24 -25.92
C SER A 237 19.62 -29.80 -25.73
N SER A 238 19.02 -28.81 -26.40
CA SER A 238 19.31 -27.40 -26.15
C SER A 238 18.68 -26.89 -24.84
N GLY A 239 17.61 -27.54 -24.38
CA GLY A 239 16.87 -27.19 -23.17
C GLY A 239 15.99 -25.95 -23.33
N GLU A 240 15.77 -25.47 -24.55
CA GLU A 240 14.88 -24.34 -24.85
C GLU A 240 13.40 -24.75 -24.87
N ILE A 241 13.12 -26.04 -25.10
CA ILE A 241 11.76 -26.59 -25.13
C ILE A 241 11.46 -27.31 -23.82
N ILE A 242 10.29 -27.03 -23.24
CA ILE A 242 9.76 -27.65 -22.02
C ILE A 242 8.39 -28.24 -22.38
N LEU A 243 8.12 -29.47 -21.92
CA LEU A 243 6.84 -30.19 -22.10
C LEU A 243 6.10 -30.34 -20.77
#